data_AF-A0ABC9AK70-F1
#
_entry.id   AF-A0ABC9AK70-F1
#
_cell.length_a   1.000
_cell.length_b   1.000
_cell.length_c   1.000
_cell.angle_alpha   90.00
_cell.angle_beta   90.00
_cell.angle_gamma   90.00
#
_symmetry.space_group_name_H-M   'P 1'
#
loop_
_entity.id
_entity.type
_entity.pdbx_description
1 polymer ?
#
loop_
_entity_poly.entity_id
_entity_poly.type
_entity_poly.pdbx_seq_one_letter_code
_entity_poly.pdbx_strand_id
1 'polypeptide(L)'
;MAAMAAAQSASNVRATYHLYNPAQNGWDLNRVSAYCATWDANKPLSWRQKYGWTAFCGPSGPKGQAACGKCIKVTNRATGASTVARIVDQCSNGGLDLDFETVFKKIDTNGQGYQMGHLNVDYQFVGC
;
A
#
# COMPACT_ATOMS: atom_id res chain seq x y z
N MET A 1 18.39 16.89 19.50
CA MET A 1 17.03 16.92 18.90
C MET A 1 16.48 15.51 19.01
N ALA A 2 15.52 15.27 19.91
CA ALA A 2 14.95 13.94 20.11
C ALA A 2 14.13 13.56 18.87
N ALA A 3 14.57 12.53 18.15
CA ALA A 3 13.76 11.93 17.10
C ALA A 3 12.54 11.31 17.77
N MET A 4 11.38 11.96 17.67
CA MET A 4 10.11 11.29 17.93
C MET A 4 10.05 10.11 16.96
N ALA A 5 10.24 8.90 17.48
CA ALA A 5 10.01 7.69 16.71
C ALA A 5 8.51 7.67 16.37
N ALA A 6 8.14 8.22 15.21
CA ALA A 6 6.80 8.09 14.68
C ALA A 6 6.51 6.59 14.64
N ALA A 7 5.46 6.15 15.35
CA ALA A 7 5.10 4.75 15.37
C ALA A 7 4.96 4.26 13.92
N GLN A 8 5.75 3.27 13.54
CA GLN A 8 5.84 2.76 12.17
C GLN A 8 4.70 1.78 11.85
N SER A 9 3.58 1.90 12.55
CA SER A 9 2.43 1.00 12.46
C SER A 9 1.16 1.68 12.95
N ALA A 10 0.01 1.20 12.49
CA ALA A 10 -1.28 1.55 13.06
C ALA A 10 -2.25 0.38 12.91
N SER A 11 -3.27 0.37 13.76
CA SER A 11 -4.31 -0.65 13.79
C SER A 11 -5.68 -0.10 13.46
N ASN A 12 -6.57 -0.98 13.00
CA ASN A 12 -7.95 -0.64 12.65
C ASN A 12 -8.06 0.49 11.60
N VAL A 13 -7.22 0.43 10.57
CA VAL A 13 -7.14 1.44 9.52
C VAL A 13 -8.00 1.01 8.35
N ARG A 14 -8.77 1.94 7.78
CA ARG A 14 -9.55 1.70 6.56
C ARG A 14 -8.61 1.52 5.36
N ALA A 15 -8.78 0.42 4.64
CA ALA A 15 -8.09 0.16 3.38
C ALA A 15 -9.13 -0.03 2.27
N THR A 16 -9.17 0.90 1.32
CA THR A 16 -9.96 0.74 0.08
C THR A 16 -9.13 0.02 -0.97
N TYR A 17 -9.67 -0.11 -2.18
CA TYR A 17 -8.91 -0.59 -3.32
C TYR A 17 -8.98 0.36 -4.51
N HIS A 18 -7.91 0.33 -5.30
CA HIS A 18 -7.77 1.01 -6.57
C HIS A 18 -7.34 0.00 -7.64
N LEU A 19 -7.71 0.25 -8.89
CA LEU A 19 -7.35 -0.59 -10.03
C LEU A 19 -6.08 -0.08 -10.70
N TYR A 20 -4.94 -0.15 -10.00
CA TYR A 20 -3.64 0.20 -10.59
C TYR A 20 -3.28 -0.78 -11.72
N ASN A 21 -3.73 -2.03 -11.62
CA ASN A 21 -3.46 -3.10 -12.56
C ASN A 21 -1.96 -3.18 -12.95
N PRO A 22 -1.03 -3.32 -11.98
CA PRO A 22 0.40 -3.13 -12.22
C PRO A 22 0.92 -4.03 -13.34
N ALA A 23 0.52 -5.31 -13.36
CA ALA A 23 0.94 -6.26 -14.39
C ALA A 23 0.51 -5.84 -15.81
N GLN A 24 -0.73 -5.36 -15.98
CA GLN A 24 -1.25 -4.90 -17.27
C GLN A 24 -0.55 -3.60 -17.70
N ASN A 25 -0.16 -2.77 -16.74
CA ASN A 25 0.60 -1.54 -16.98
C ASN A 25 2.11 -1.75 -17.05
N GLY A 26 2.61 -2.99 -17.17
CA GLY A 26 4.06 -3.28 -17.24
C GLY A 26 4.83 -2.85 -15.99
N TRP A 27 4.12 -2.71 -14.87
CA TRP A 27 4.58 -2.18 -13.60
C TRP A 27 5.21 -0.79 -13.71
N ASP A 28 4.77 -0.01 -14.70
CA ASP A 28 5.22 1.35 -14.94
C ASP A 28 4.42 2.33 -14.09
N LEU A 29 5.11 3.02 -13.17
CA LEU A 29 4.49 4.01 -12.28
C LEU A 29 3.96 5.22 -13.06
N ASN A 30 4.54 5.56 -14.22
CA ASN A 30 4.07 6.69 -15.03
C ASN A 30 2.72 6.38 -15.69
N ARG A 31 2.48 5.12 -16.09
CA ARG A 31 1.23 4.74 -16.77
C ARG A 31 0.01 4.84 -15.88
N VAL A 32 0.22 4.67 -14.58
CA VAL A 32 -0.84 4.79 -13.57
C VAL A 32 -0.84 6.17 -12.89
N SER A 33 -0.01 7.10 -13.36
CA SER A 33 0.15 8.44 -12.78
C SER A 33 0.38 8.43 -11.26
N ALA A 34 1.11 7.42 -10.76
CA ALA A 34 1.34 7.28 -9.33
C ALA A 34 2.21 8.43 -8.82
N TYR A 35 1.88 9.00 -7.65
CA TYR A 35 2.61 10.13 -7.10
C TYR A 35 4.13 9.91 -6.99
N CYS A 36 4.55 8.68 -6.66
CA CYS A 36 5.97 8.35 -6.52
C CYS A 36 6.70 8.17 -7.86
N ALA A 37 6.02 8.23 -9.02
CA ALA A 37 6.64 8.09 -10.34
C ALA A 37 7.81 9.05 -10.54
N THR A 38 7.70 10.28 -10.01
CA THR A 38 8.73 11.33 -10.02
C THR A 38 10.11 10.82 -9.56
N TRP A 39 10.15 9.89 -8.61
CA TRP A 39 11.41 9.39 -8.02
C TRP A 39 11.67 7.91 -8.27
N ASP A 40 10.61 7.11 -8.44
CA ASP A 40 10.71 5.65 -8.43
C ASP A 40 10.44 4.98 -9.78
N ALA A 41 9.97 5.72 -10.80
CA ALA A 41 9.61 5.13 -12.10
C ALA A 41 10.78 4.44 -12.80
N ASN A 42 11.99 4.99 -12.68
CA ASN A 42 13.19 4.47 -13.33
C ASN A 42 13.87 3.32 -12.56
N LYS A 43 13.29 2.87 -11.45
CA LYS A 43 13.84 1.72 -10.73
C LYS A 43 13.72 0.43 -11.57
N PRO A 44 14.62 -0.55 -11.36
CA PRO A 44 14.59 -1.81 -12.10
C PRO A 44 13.22 -2.49 -12.05
N LEU A 45 12.84 -3.18 -13.12
CA LEU A 45 11.56 -3.89 -13.18
C LEU A 45 11.41 -4.88 -12.02
N SER A 46 12.48 -5.59 -11.68
CA SER A 46 12.53 -6.51 -10.53
C SER A 46 12.17 -5.82 -9.20
N TRP A 47 12.53 -4.55 -9.02
CA TRP A 47 12.16 -3.77 -7.84
C TRP A 47 10.68 -3.38 -7.87
N ARG A 48 10.18 -2.94 -9.03
CA ARG A 48 8.80 -2.50 -9.24
C ARG A 48 7.80 -3.65 -9.08
N GLN A 49 8.21 -4.86 -9.48
CA GLN A 49 7.41 -6.10 -9.47
C GLN A 49 7.50 -6.91 -8.18
N LYS A 50 8.46 -6.62 -7.29
CA LYS A 50 8.74 -7.45 -6.10
C LYS A 50 7.53 -7.61 -5.16
N TYR A 51 6.73 -6.56 -5.02
CA TYR A 51 5.57 -6.50 -4.13
C TYR A 51 4.40 -5.83 -4.84
N GLY A 52 3.17 -6.16 -4.42
CA GLY A 52 1.97 -5.45 -4.88
C GLY A 52 1.99 -3.98 -4.48
N TRP A 53 1.14 -3.17 -5.09
CA TRP A 53 1.16 -1.71 -4.94
C TRP A 53 0.08 -1.19 -4.00
N THR A 54 0.33 -0.02 -3.40
CA THR A 54 -0.63 0.69 -2.56
C THR A 54 -0.35 2.19 -2.55
N ALA A 55 -1.41 3.00 -2.40
CA ALA A 55 -1.31 4.35 -1.89
C ALA A 55 -1.27 4.33 -0.35
N PHE A 56 -0.62 5.35 0.24
CA PHE A 56 -0.55 5.47 1.69
C PHE A 56 -0.82 6.89 2.18
N CYS A 57 -1.72 7.00 3.15
CA CYS A 57 -2.03 8.24 3.87
C CYS A 57 -2.46 7.97 5.32
N GLY A 58 -2.05 6.81 5.85
CA GLY A 58 -2.42 6.30 7.17
C GLY A 58 -2.05 7.24 8.32
N PRO A 59 -2.61 7.03 9.52
CA PRO A 59 -2.46 7.97 10.63
C PRO A 59 -1.02 8.03 11.18
N SER A 60 -0.21 7.00 10.96
CA SER A 60 1.12 6.86 11.56
C SER A 60 2.21 6.45 10.57
N GLY A 61 3.39 7.06 10.65
CA GLY A 61 4.50 6.83 9.73
C GLY A 61 4.68 7.94 8.68
N PRO A 62 5.74 7.86 7.86
CA PRO A 62 6.04 8.86 6.84
C PRO A 62 4.96 8.89 5.77
N LYS A 63 4.66 10.09 5.24
CA LYS A 63 3.66 10.31 4.17
C LYS A 63 4.29 11.08 3.00
N GLY A 64 3.59 11.12 1.86
CA GLY A 64 4.06 11.80 0.65
C GLY A 64 5.41 11.24 0.19
N GLN A 65 6.31 12.12 -0.24
CA GLN A 65 7.61 11.72 -0.79
C GLN A 65 8.42 10.82 0.15
N ALA A 66 8.37 11.06 1.46
CA ALA A 66 9.13 10.27 2.44
C ALA A 66 8.63 8.82 2.59
N ALA A 67 7.44 8.51 2.06
CA ALA A 67 6.86 7.17 2.04
C ALA A 67 7.16 6.40 0.74
N CYS A 68 7.51 7.10 -0.34
CA CYS A 68 7.72 6.51 -1.66
C CYS A 68 8.74 5.37 -1.64
N GLY A 69 8.35 4.24 -2.21
CA GLY A 69 9.17 3.05 -2.34
C GLY A 69 9.32 2.22 -1.07
N LYS A 70 8.81 2.66 0.09
CA LYS A 70 8.82 1.87 1.32
C LYS A 70 7.81 0.71 1.26
N CYS A 71 8.05 -0.31 2.07
CA CYS A 71 7.19 -1.47 2.15
C CYS A 71 6.41 -1.47 3.46
N ILE A 72 5.16 -1.90 3.39
CA ILE A 72 4.29 -2.10 4.54
C ILE A 72 3.71 -3.51 4.50
N LYS A 73 3.77 -4.21 5.64
CA LYS A 73 2.98 -5.42 5.85
C LYS A 73 1.57 -4.98 6.23
N VAL A 74 0.58 -5.45 5.48
CA VAL A 74 -0.84 -5.17 5.68
C VAL A 74 -1.53 -6.47 6.09
N THR A 75 -2.30 -6.43 7.17
CA THR A 75 -2.98 -7.59 7.75
C THR A 75 -4.47 -7.29 7.86
N ASN A 76 -5.31 -8.12 7.22
CA ASN A 76 -6.76 -8.08 7.38
C ASN A 76 -7.13 -8.54 8.80
N ARG A 77 -7.80 -7.69 9.57
CA ARG A 77 -8.16 -7.98 10.96
C ARG A 77 -9.23 -9.07 11.08
N ALA A 78 -10.10 -9.21 10.07
CA ALA A 78 -11.20 -10.17 10.11
C ALA A 78 -10.72 -11.61 9.89
N THR A 79 -9.66 -11.80 9.11
CA THR A 79 -9.20 -13.14 8.68
C THR A 79 -7.77 -13.47 9.07
N GLY A 80 -6.99 -12.48 9.52
CA GLY A 80 -5.55 -12.63 9.78
C GLY A 80 -4.69 -12.74 8.52
N ALA A 81 -5.29 -12.74 7.32
CA ALA A 81 -4.55 -12.79 6.06
C ALA A 81 -3.67 -11.55 5.93
N SER A 82 -2.42 -11.72 5.50
CA SER A 82 -1.47 -10.61 5.38
C SER A 82 -0.60 -10.71 4.14
N THR A 83 -0.14 -9.57 3.66
CA THR A 83 0.83 -9.46 2.56
C THR A 83 1.69 -8.23 2.74
N VAL A 84 2.83 -8.19 2.05
CA VAL A 84 3.66 -6.98 1.94
C VAL A 84 3.29 -6.24 0.65
N ALA A 85 3.11 -4.93 0.76
CA ALA A 85 2.85 -4.02 -0.35
C ALA A 85 3.89 -2.90 -0.36
N ARG A 86 4.16 -2.35 -1.55
CA ARG A 86 5.02 -1.20 -1.75
C ARG A 86 4.18 0.05 -1.93
N ILE A 87 4.54 1.11 -1.19
CA ILE A 87 3.93 2.42 -1.33
C ILE A 87 4.45 3.05 -2.62
N VAL A 88 3.54 3.25 -3.57
CA VAL A 88 3.84 3.91 -4.86
C VAL A 88 3.07 5.21 -5.02
N ASP A 89 2.13 5.49 -4.14
CA ASP A 89 1.21 6.61 -4.28
C ASP A 89 0.78 7.19 -2.92
N GLN A 90 0.07 8.32 -2.96
CA GLN A 90 -0.53 8.96 -1.81
C GLN A 90 -2.06 8.97 -1.92
N CYS A 91 -2.75 8.99 -0.79
CA CYS A 91 -4.21 9.06 -0.73
C CYS A 91 -4.70 10.17 0.21
N SER A 92 -6.01 10.36 0.31
CA SER A 92 -6.65 11.33 1.20
C SER A 92 -7.70 10.72 2.14
N ASN A 93 -7.84 9.39 2.16
CA ASN A 93 -8.83 8.68 2.99
C ASN A 93 -8.38 8.40 4.44
N GLY A 94 -7.18 8.87 4.83
CA GLY A 94 -6.60 8.64 6.16
C GLY A 94 -6.12 7.20 6.40
N GLY A 95 -5.96 6.40 5.35
CA GLY A 95 -5.61 4.98 5.47
C GLY A 95 -4.73 4.48 4.32
N LEU A 96 -5.23 3.46 3.63
CA LEU A 96 -4.56 2.84 2.49
C LEU A 96 -5.51 2.78 1.29
N ASP A 97 -4.93 2.76 0.10
CA ASP A 97 -5.66 2.41 -1.13
C ASP A 97 -4.87 1.31 -1.86
N LEU A 98 -5.33 0.07 -1.71
CA LEU A 98 -4.59 -1.12 -2.12
C LEU A 98 -4.84 -1.41 -3.59
N ASP A 99 -3.82 -1.84 -4.35
CA ASP A 99 -4.10 -2.42 -5.65
C ASP A 99 -4.99 -3.66 -5.50
N PHE A 100 -6.07 -3.72 -6.29
CA PHE A 100 -7.10 -4.75 -6.14
C PHE A 100 -6.55 -6.16 -6.33
N GLU A 101 -5.89 -6.43 -7.46
CA GLU A 101 -5.44 -7.78 -7.83
C GLU A 101 -4.19 -8.22 -7.06
N THR A 102 -3.25 -7.30 -6.81
CA THR A 102 -1.95 -7.68 -6.22
C THR A 102 -1.94 -7.66 -4.70
N VAL A 103 -2.86 -6.95 -4.05
CA VAL A 103 -2.90 -6.77 -2.59
C VAL A 103 -4.28 -7.03 -1.99
N PHE A 104 -5.30 -6.23 -2.33
CA PHE A 104 -6.61 -6.26 -1.65
C PHE A 104 -7.24 -7.65 -1.68
N LYS A 105 -7.41 -8.21 -2.88
CA LYS A 105 -8.03 -9.52 -3.12
C LYS A 105 -7.28 -10.67 -2.45
N LYS A 106 -5.96 -10.54 -2.25
CA LYS A 106 -5.15 -11.57 -1.57
C LYS A 106 -5.42 -11.63 -0.08
N ILE A 107 -5.79 -10.51 0.54
CA ILE A 107 -6.07 -10.45 1.99
C ILE A 107 -7.57 -10.43 2.30
N ASP A 108 -8.44 -10.18 1.32
CA ASP A 108 -9.90 -10.32 1.42
C ASP A 108 -10.35 -11.78 1.24
N THR A 109 -9.81 -12.68 2.08
CA THR A 109 -9.99 -14.14 1.93
C THR A 109 -11.40 -14.64 2.22
N ASN A 110 -12.27 -13.80 2.78
CA ASN A 110 -13.69 -14.11 3.01
C ASN A 110 -14.64 -13.28 2.11
N GLY A 111 -14.10 -12.46 1.20
CA GLY A 111 -14.85 -11.64 0.24
C GLY A 111 -15.69 -10.51 0.85
N GLN A 112 -15.63 -10.31 2.18
CA GLN A 112 -16.43 -9.29 2.86
C GLN A 112 -15.92 -7.88 2.54
N GLY A 113 -14.61 -7.72 2.37
CA GLY A 113 -14.01 -6.44 2.04
C GLY A 113 -14.51 -5.88 0.72
N TYR A 114 -14.58 -6.72 -0.30
CA TYR A 114 -15.13 -6.36 -1.61
C TYR A 114 -16.60 -5.95 -1.51
N GLN A 115 -17.41 -6.71 -0.76
CA GLN A 115 -18.83 -6.39 -0.55
C GLN A 115 -19.03 -5.06 0.19
N MET A 116 -18.17 -4.74 1.15
CA MET A 116 -18.21 -3.49 1.92
C MET A 116 -17.45 -2.33 1.26
N GLY A 117 -16.77 -2.56 0.13
CA GLY A 117 -15.90 -1.60 -0.54
C GLY A 117 -14.63 -1.21 0.22
N HIS A 118 -14.30 -1.90 1.32
CA HIS A 118 -13.08 -1.66 2.11
C HIS A 118 -12.81 -2.80 3.10
N LEU A 119 -11.56 -2.85 3.59
CA LEU A 119 -11.14 -3.67 4.72
C LEU A 119 -10.78 -2.80 5.93
N ASN A 120 -10.87 -3.38 7.13
CA ASN A 120 -10.19 -2.87 8.32
C ASN A 120 -8.90 -3.65 8.50
N VAL A 121 -7.77 -2.96 8.39
CA VAL A 121 -6.43 -3.58 8.41
C VAL A 121 -5.56 -3.02 9.52
N ASP A 122 -4.60 -3.83 9.93
CA ASP A 122 -3.42 -3.35 10.64
C ASP A 122 -2.27 -3.23 9.64
N TYR A 123 -1.41 -2.22 9.78
CA TYR A 123 -0.21 -2.12 8.97
C TYR A 123 1.04 -1.84 9.81
N GLN A 124 2.19 -2.25 9.26
CA GLN A 124 3.51 -1.96 9.80
C GLN A 124 4.51 -1.73 8.67
N PHE A 125 5.33 -0.68 8.77
CA PHE A 125 6.48 -0.50 7.88
C PHE A 125 7.51 -1.59 8.14
N VAL A 126 7.98 -2.21 7.05
CA VAL A 126 8.93 -3.33 7.08
C VAL A 126 10.03 -3.11 6.06
N GLY A 127 11.11 -3.89 6.16
CA GLY A 127 12.12 -3.96 5.11
C GLY A 127 11.51 -4.46 3.79
N CYS A 128 11.90 -3.82 2.69
CA CYS A 128 11.81 -4.39 1.36
C CYS A 128 13.06 -5.24 1.08
#